data_AF-A0AAP9J290-F1
#
_entry.id   AF-A0AAP9J290-F1
#
_cell.length_a   1.000
_cell.length_b   1.000
_cell.length_c   1.000
_cell.angle_alpha   90.00
_cell.angle_beta   90.00
_cell.angle_gamma   90.00
#
_symmetry.space_group_name_H-M   'P 1'
#
loop_
_entity.id
_entity.type
_entity.pdbx_description
1 polymer ?
#
loop_
_entity_poly.entity_id
_entity_poly.type
_entity_poly.pdbx_seq_one_letter_code
_entity_poly.pdbx_strand_id
1 'polypeptide(L)' 'MNIYFGIKYVDDFSNRHVIESILSVLEQQLGHQASCIVRDVEEWGRRSFSPAELMQKTFEIMDSG' A
#
# COMPACT_ATOMS: atom_id res chain seq x y z
N MET A 1 14.16 -5.28 5.38
CA MET A 1 13.84 -5.54 3.96
C MET A 1 12.69 -4.63 3.59
N ASN A 2 12.71 -4.12 2.36
CA ASN A 2 11.65 -3.28 1.84
C ASN A 2 10.66 -4.18 1.08
N ILE A 3 9.38 -4.11 1.45
CA ILE A 3 8.32 -4.98 0.95
C ILE A 3 7.27 -4.11 0.27
N TYR A 4 7.00 -4.37 -0.99
CA TYR A 4 5.81 -3.85 -1.65
C TYR A 4 4.63 -4.79 -1.43
N PHE A 5 3.59 -4.31 -0.75
CA PHE A 5 2.37 -5.05 -0.45
C PHE A 5 1.25 -4.68 -1.42
N GLY A 6 1.24 -5.34 -2.59
CA GLY A 6 0.17 -5.25 -3.58
C GLY A 6 -1.04 -6.07 -3.15
N ILE A 7 -2.18 -5.42 -2.90
CA ILE A 7 -3.40 -6.06 -2.39
C ILE A 7 -4.64 -5.53 -3.10
N LYS A 8 -5.63 -6.41 -3.32
CA LYS A 8 -6.96 -5.98 -3.75
C LYS A 8 -7.75 -5.45 -2.56
N TYR A 9 -8.46 -4.36 -2.76
CA TYR A 9 -9.34 -3.77 -1.77
C TYR A 9 -10.73 -3.54 -2.38
N VAL A 10 -11.70 -3.33 -1.50
CA VAL A 10 -13.09 -3.04 -1.87
C VAL A 10 -13.27 -1.53 -2.01
N ASP A 11 -14.18 -1.10 -2.89
CA ASP A 11 -14.36 0.32 -3.25
C ASP A 11 -14.70 1.21 -2.04
N ASP A 12 -15.37 0.66 -1.02
CA ASP A 12 -15.72 1.36 0.22
C ASP A 12 -14.65 1.22 1.33
N PHE A 13 -13.53 0.55 1.03
CA PHE A 13 -12.46 0.22 1.96
C PHE A 13 -12.91 -0.51 3.24
N SER A 14 -14.03 -1.24 3.23
CA SER A 14 -14.48 -2.00 4.40
C SER A 14 -13.46 -3.06 4.87
N ASN A 15 -12.55 -3.50 4.00
CA ASN A 15 -11.42 -4.38 4.35
C ASN A 15 -10.15 -3.64 4.81
N ARG A 16 -10.17 -2.31 4.96
CA ARG A 16 -9.01 -1.50 5.40
C ARG A 16 -8.36 -2.05 6.66
N HIS A 17 -9.17 -2.39 7.66
CA HIS A 17 -8.66 -2.90 8.93
C HIS A 17 -7.83 -4.18 8.78
N VAL A 18 -8.16 -5.04 7.80
CA VAL A 18 -7.38 -6.24 7.49
C VAL A 18 -6.03 -5.87 6.89
N ILE A 19 -6.03 -4.93 5.93
CA ILE A 19 -4.81 -4.46 5.25
C ILE A 19 -3.86 -3.81 6.26
N GLU A 20 -4.37 -2.91 7.11
CA GLU A 20 -3.60 -2.25 8.17
C GLU A 20 -3.04 -3.27 9.18
N SER A 21 -3.80 -4.31 9.51
CA SER A 21 -3.33 -5.37 10.42
C SER A 21 -2.16 -6.17 9.83
N ILE A 22 -2.23 -6.52 8.54
CA ILE A 22 -1.14 -7.25 7.86
C ILE A 22 0.10 -6.35 7.78
N LEU A 23 -0.05 -5.10 7.38
CA LEU A 23 1.05 -4.14 7.31
C LEU A 23 1.69 -3.91 8.68
N SER A 24 0.88 -3.79 9.73
CA SER A 24 1.38 -3.67 11.11
C SER A 24 2.19 -4.88 11.54
N VAL A 25 1.84 -6.11 11.13
CA VAL A 25 2.65 -7.30 11.42
C VAL A 25 4.00 -7.22 10.71
N LEU A 26 4.00 -6.88 9.41
CA LEU A 26 5.23 -6.72 8.63
C LEU A 26 6.17 -5.68 9.24
N GLU A 27 5.61 -4.54 9.65
CA GLU A 27 6.39 -3.40 10.16
C GLU A 27 6.82 -3.59 11.61
N GLN A 28 5.88 -3.88 12.51
CA GLN A 28 6.12 -3.83 13.95
C GLN A 28 6.64 -5.14 14.52
N GLN A 29 6.19 -6.28 13.98
CA GLN A 29 6.57 -7.60 14.52
C GLN A 29 7.77 -8.18 13.78
N LEU A 30 7.88 -7.94 12.46
CA LEU A 30 8.97 -8.49 11.64
C LEU A 30 10.07 -7.47 11.32
N GLY A 31 9.88 -6.19 11.66
CA GLY A 31 10.88 -5.14 11.45
C GLY A 31 11.16 -4.85 9.97
N HIS A 32 10.19 -5.07 9.09
CA HIS A 32 10.29 -4.74 7.67
C HIS A 32 9.77 -3.32 7.42
N GLN A 33 10.16 -2.71 6.30
CA GLN A 33 9.45 -1.54 5.80
C GLN A 33 8.46 -2.03 4.75
N ALA A 34 7.18 -1.74 4.94
CA ALA A 34 6.13 -2.14 4.02
C ALA A 34 5.51 -0.92 3.37
N SER A 35 5.32 -0.97 2.05
CA SER A 35 4.64 0.06 1.27
C SER A 35 3.41 -0.53 0.60
N CYS A 36 2.29 0.19 0.60
CA CYS A 36 1.02 -0.22 0.02
C CYS A 36 0.34 0.95 -0.69
N ILE A 37 0.04 0.78 -1.98
CA ILE A 37 -0.46 1.88 -2.84
C ILE A 37 -1.72 2.56 -2.28
N VAL A 38 -2.67 1.77 -1.77
CA VAL A 38 -3.95 2.30 -1.25
C VAL A 38 -3.79 3.06 0.06
N ARG A 39 -2.82 2.67 0.90
CA ARG A 39 -2.54 3.29 2.20
C ARG A 39 -1.67 4.54 2.03
N ASP A 40 -0.57 4.40 1.31
CA ASP A 40 0.55 5.35 1.33
C ASP A 40 0.47 6.39 0.20
N VAL A 41 -0.24 6.07 -0.89
CA VAL A 41 -0.35 6.95 -2.06
C VAL A 41 -1.77 7.47 -2.24
N GLU A 42 -2.76 6.58 -2.31
CA GLU A 42 -4.17 6.96 -2.50
C GLU A 42 -4.81 7.48 -1.21
N GLU A 43 -4.17 7.24 -0.05
CA GLU A 43 -4.63 7.65 1.28
C GLU A 43 -6.09 7.24 1.54
N TRP A 44 -6.43 5.99 1.18
CA TRP A 44 -7.79 5.45 1.27
C TRP A 44 -8.81 6.28 0.47
N GLY A 45 -8.45 6.62 -0.77
CA GLY A 45 -9.30 7.35 -1.70
C GLY A 45 -9.37 8.87 -1.47
N ARG A 46 -8.64 9.41 -0.49
CA ARG A 46 -8.51 10.87 -0.34
C ARG A 46 -7.76 11.51 -1.50
N ARG A 47 -6.87 10.74 -2.14
CA ARG A 47 -6.13 11.14 -3.34
C ARG A 47 -6.47 10.19 -4.45
N SER A 48 -6.91 10.75 -5.57
CA SER A 48 -7.24 9.99 -6.77
C SER A 48 -6.14 10.17 -7.81
N PHE A 49 -5.81 9.07 -8.47
CA PHE A 49 -4.84 9.03 -9.55
C PHE A 49 -5.44 8.24 -10.70
N SER A 50 -5.01 8.54 -11.92
CA SER A 50 -5.29 7.66 -13.04
C SER A 50 -4.58 6.31 -12.88
N PRO A 51 -5.06 5.24 -13.53
CA PRO A 51 -4.37 3.94 -13.51
C PRO A 51 -2.90 4.02 -13.95
N ALA A 52 -2.59 4.88 -14.91
CA ALA A 52 -1.22 5.07 -15.39
C ALA A 52 -0.31 5.70 -14.32
N GLU A 53 -0.80 6.70 -13.60
CA GLU A 53 -0.08 7.32 -12.50
C GLU A 53 0.12 6.35 -11.32
N LEU A 54 -0.90 5.54 -10.99
CA LEU A 54 -0.77 4.50 -9.96
C LEU A 54 0.29 3.46 -10.32
N MET A 55 0.32 3.03 -11.58
CA MET A 55 1.36 2.11 -12.07
C MET A 55 2.74 2.74 -11.97
N GLN A 56 2.91 3.99 -12.40
CA GLN A 56 4.19 4.69 -12.30
C GLN A 56 4.66 4.76 -10.84
N LYS A 57 3.80 5.21 -9.92
CA LYS A 57 4.12 5.33 -8.50
C LYS A 57 4.43 3.98 -7.86
N THR A 58 3.74 2.93 -8.28
CA THR A 58 4.01 1.56 -7.85
C THR A 58 5.43 1.14 -8.21
N PHE A 59 5.88 1.40 -9.45
CA PHE A 59 7.25 1.12 -9.86
C PHE A 59 8.27 1.98 -9.11
N GLU A 60 8.03 3.28 -8.94
CA GLU A 60 8.90 4.17 -8.16
C GLU A 60 9.11 3.65 -6.72
N ILE A 61 8.06 3.14 -6.08
CA ILE A 61 8.14 2.53 -4.74
C ILE A 61 8.97 1.24 -4.78
N MET A 62 8.75 0.37 -5.77
CA MET A 62 9.50 -0.90 -5.87
C MET A 62 10.99 -0.68 -6.15
N ASP A 63 11.34 0.35 -6.94
CA ASP A 63 12.72 0.66 -7.31
C ASP A 63 13.51 1.42 -6.22
N SER A 64 12.80 1.98 -5.23
CA SER A 64 13.41 2.69 -4.08
C SER A 64 13.78 1.77 -2.91
N GLY A 65 13.54 0.47 -3.06
CA GLY A 65 13.71 -0.58 -2.04
C GLY A 65 15.09 -1.21 -1.96
#